data_AF-A0A920N1R9-F1
#
_entry.id   AF-A0A920N1R9-F1
#
_cell.length_a   1.000
_cell.length_b   1.000
_cell.length_c   1.000
_cell.angle_alpha   90.00
_cell.angle_beta   90.00
_cell.angle_gamma   90.00
#
_symmetry.space_group_name_H-M   'P 1'
#
loop_
_entity.id
_entity.type
_entity.pdbx_description
1 polymer ?
#
loop_
_entity_poly.entity_id
_entity_poly.type
_entity_poly.pdbx_seq_one_letter_code
_entity_poly.pdbx_strand_id
1 'polypeptide(L)'
;MADPHADPRGPDSTGLVPAYEKWALEILTHSDRDEYWKHPSVCPREHWDNFPDAATLIVGGWYDSYTRATFDNYIGLSERGRRVRLLVGPWTHGSVKPELPLRRRC
;
A
#
# COMPACT_ATOMS: atom_id res chain seq x y z
N MET A 1 -30.90 30.86 -10.91
CA MET A 1 -31.65 29.67 -11.36
C MET A 1 -30.72 28.49 -11.10
N ALA A 2 -31.04 27.61 -10.15
CA ALA A 2 -30.19 26.46 -9.81
C ALA A 2 -30.51 25.32 -10.78
N ASP A 3 -29.48 24.64 -11.29
CA ASP A 3 -29.60 23.49 -12.18
C ASP A 3 -30.22 22.29 -11.43
N PRO A 4 -31.38 21.77 -11.86
CA PRO A 4 -32.03 20.62 -11.21
C PRO A 4 -31.25 19.30 -11.34
N HIS A 5 -30.15 19.28 -12.09
CA HIS A 5 -29.22 18.15 -12.19
C HIS A 5 -27.94 18.31 -11.36
N ALA A 6 -27.83 19.38 -10.56
CA ALA A 6 -26.68 19.56 -9.69
C ALA A 6 -26.64 18.48 -8.60
N ASP A 7 -25.59 17.65 -8.60
CA ASP A 7 -25.34 16.66 -7.56
C ASP A 7 -25.17 17.38 -6.20
N PRO A 8 -25.92 17.01 -5.15
CA PRO A 8 -25.78 17.62 -3.82
C PRO A 8 -24.39 17.47 -3.20
N ARG A 9 -23.48 16.67 -3.79
CA ARG A 9 -22.12 16.41 -3.32
C ARG A 9 -21.04 17.41 -3.78
N GLY A 10 -21.40 18.42 -4.59
CA GLY A 10 -20.45 19.42 -5.12
C GLY A 10 -19.83 19.00 -6.46
N PRO A 11 -18.97 19.84 -7.10
CA PRO A 11 -18.51 19.61 -8.47
C PRO A 11 -17.74 18.29 -8.59
N ASP A 12 -18.41 17.31 -9.17
CA ASP A 12 -17.99 15.93 -9.38
C ASP A 12 -17.12 15.84 -10.64
N SER A 13 -15.85 16.22 -10.53
CA SER A 13 -14.88 15.98 -11.62
C SER A 13 -14.53 14.49 -11.81
N THR A 14 -15.19 13.55 -11.12
CA THR A 14 -14.72 12.15 -10.90
C THR A 14 -15.72 11.04 -11.20
N GLY A 15 -16.94 11.33 -11.68
CA GLY A 15 -17.95 10.31 -11.99
C GLY A 15 -17.53 9.24 -13.03
N LEU A 16 -16.41 9.46 -13.72
CA LEU A 16 -15.80 8.51 -14.65
C LEU A 16 -15.18 7.27 -13.96
N VAL A 17 -14.82 7.37 -12.68
CA VAL A 17 -14.16 6.30 -11.92
C VAL A 17 -14.71 6.16 -10.49
N PRO A 18 -15.96 5.69 -10.30
CA PRO A 18 -16.63 5.70 -9.00
C PRO A 18 -15.86 4.99 -7.87
N ALA A 19 -15.10 3.94 -8.20
CA ALA A 19 -14.28 3.23 -7.23
C ALA A 19 -13.13 4.08 -6.67
N TYR A 20 -12.48 4.90 -7.51
CA TYR A 20 -11.39 5.78 -7.09
C TYR A 20 -11.90 6.96 -6.29
N GLU A 21 -13.04 7.53 -6.68
CA GLU A 21 -13.69 8.60 -5.92
C GLU A 21 -14.05 8.13 -4.52
N LYS A 22 -14.70 6.96 -4.40
CA LYS A 22 -15.02 6.36 -3.12
C LYS A 22 -13.76 6.19 -2.25
N TRP A 23 -12.72 5.56 -2.80
CA TRP A 23 -11.47 5.35 -2.09
C TRP A 23 -10.81 6.66 -1.63
N ALA A 24 -10.80 7.68 -2.49
CA ALA A 24 -10.24 8.98 -2.15
C ALA A 24 -11.02 9.66 -1.01
N LEU A 25 -12.36 9.63 -1.08
CA LEU A 25 -13.22 10.15 -0.01
C LEU A 25 -13.05 9.37 1.29
N GLU A 26 -12.94 8.05 1.24
CA GLU A 26 -12.67 7.21 2.42
C GLU A 26 -11.36 7.63 3.08
N ILE A 27 -10.26 7.78 2.32
CA ILE A 27 -8.98 8.22 2.90
C ILE A 27 -9.06 9.63 3.48
N LEU A 28 -9.74 10.56 2.80
CA LEU A 28 -9.85 11.95 3.23
C LEU A 28 -10.73 12.13 4.47
N THR A 29 -11.68 11.23 4.69
CA THR A 29 -12.66 11.32 5.80
C THR A 29 -12.30 10.44 7.00
N HIS A 30 -11.54 9.35 6.80
CA HIS A 30 -10.97 8.54 7.88
C HIS A 30 -9.60 9.07 8.32
N SER A 31 -9.53 10.31 8.82
CA SER A 31 -8.25 10.92 9.25
C SER A 31 -7.66 10.29 10.51
N ASP A 32 -8.52 9.81 11.40
CA ASP A 32 -8.13 9.19 12.67
C ASP A 32 -7.82 7.70 12.49
N ARG A 33 -7.06 7.14 13.43
CA ARG A 33 -6.76 5.71 13.50
C ARG A 33 -7.99 4.94 14.02
N ASP A 34 -8.97 4.75 13.15
CA ASP A 34 -10.19 3.98 13.43
C ASP A 34 -10.15 2.56 12.83
N GLU A 35 -11.30 1.86 12.85
CA GLU A 35 -11.46 0.49 12.34
C GLU A 35 -11.14 0.35 10.85
N TYR A 36 -11.35 1.39 10.04
CA TYR A 36 -11.09 1.35 8.60
C TYR A 36 -9.63 0.95 8.32
N TRP A 37 -8.70 1.49 9.12
CA TRP A 37 -7.28 1.26 8.95
C TRP A 37 -6.76 -0.04 9.58
N LYS A 38 -7.60 -0.81 10.30
CA LYS A 38 -7.20 -2.06 10.97
C LYS A 38 -7.24 -3.29 10.06
N HIS A 39 -7.64 -3.12 8.80
CA HIS A 39 -7.65 -4.21 7.84
C HIS A 39 -6.25 -4.86 7.69
N PRO A 40 -6.13 -6.19 7.58
CA PRO A 40 -4.82 -6.88 7.53
C PRO A 40 -3.89 -6.44 6.40
N SER A 41 -4.44 -6.00 5.26
CA SER A 41 -3.65 -5.48 4.14
C SER A 41 -3.02 -4.11 4.41
N VAL A 42 -3.57 -3.36 5.37
CA VAL A 42 -3.14 -2.02 5.74
C VAL A 42 -2.28 -2.06 7.00
N CYS A 43 -2.71 -2.82 8.01
CA CYS A 43 -2.00 -2.96 9.27
C CYS A 43 -1.69 -4.43 9.61
N PRO A 44 -0.76 -5.08 8.89
CA PRO A 44 -0.42 -6.47 9.11
C PRO A 44 0.09 -6.74 10.54
N ARG A 45 0.64 -5.72 11.21
CA ARG A 45 1.13 -5.79 12.59
C ARG A 45 0.10 -6.30 13.60
N GLU A 46 -1.16 -5.92 13.44
CA GLU A 46 -2.23 -6.36 14.35
C GLU A 46 -2.70 -7.79 14.04
N HIS A 47 -2.19 -8.41 12.97
CA HIS A 47 -2.66 -9.70 12.45
C HIS A 47 -1.55 -10.74 12.27
N TRP A 48 -0.35 -10.50 12.79
CA TRP A 48 0.77 -11.44 12.66
C TRP A 48 0.46 -12.84 13.22
N ASP A 49 -0.35 -12.93 14.27
CA ASP A 49 -0.77 -14.21 14.87
C ASP A 49 -1.62 -15.04 13.89
N ASN A 50 -2.40 -14.37 13.05
CA ASN A 50 -3.24 -14.98 12.01
C ASN A 50 -2.47 -15.29 10.71
N PHE A 51 -1.18 -14.92 10.62
CA PHE A 51 -0.39 -15.14 9.43
C PHE A 51 -0.20 -16.65 9.18
N PRO A 52 -0.44 -17.16 7.96
CA PRO A 52 -0.37 -18.59 7.67
C PRO A 52 1.06 -19.13 7.87
N ASP A 53 1.18 -20.42 8.19
CA ASP A 53 2.49 -21.10 8.23
C ASP A 53 3.01 -21.42 6.82
N ALA A 54 3.28 -20.37 6.05
CA ALA A 54 3.88 -20.44 4.72
C ALA A 54 5.33 -19.97 4.75
N ALA A 55 6.20 -20.63 3.98
CA ALA A 55 7.56 -20.14 3.75
C ALA A 55 7.47 -18.77 3.06
N THR A 56 8.00 -17.74 3.71
CA THR A 56 7.86 -16.36 3.27
C THR A 56 9.23 -15.71 3.12
N LEU A 57 9.49 -15.14 1.95
CA LEU A 57 10.62 -14.24 1.74
C LEU A 57 10.09 -12.80 1.66
N ILE A 58 10.45 -11.98 2.65
CA ILE A 58 10.17 -10.55 2.63
C ILE A 58 11.32 -9.87 1.89
N VAL A 59 10.99 -9.07 0.88
CA VAL A 59 11.96 -8.31 0.08
C VAL A 59 11.70 -6.82 0.26
N GLY A 60 12.74 -6.05 0.54
CA GLY A 60 12.65 -4.59 0.67
C GLY A 60 13.93 -3.88 0.23
N GLY A 61 13.89 -2.55 0.26
CA GLY A 61 15.04 -1.70 -0.06
C GLY A 61 15.51 -0.89 1.15
N TRP A 62 16.80 -0.56 1.21
CA TRP A 62 17.35 0.39 2.19
C TRP A 62 16.86 1.83 1.97
N TYR A 63 16.53 2.17 0.73
CA TYR A 63 16.08 3.51 0.32
C TYR A 63 14.60 3.49 -0.13
N ASP A 64 13.80 2.57 0.40
CA ASP A 64 12.36 2.44 0.12
C ASP A 64 11.52 3.21 1.17
N SER A 65 10.36 3.73 0.77
CA SER A 65 9.40 4.35 1.68
C SER A 65 8.84 3.37 2.73
N TYR A 66 8.89 2.07 2.46
CA TYR A 66 8.36 1.01 3.33
C TYR A 66 9.42 0.28 4.16
N THR A 67 10.69 0.72 4.15
CA THR A 67 11.80 0.01 4.82
C THR A 67 11.47 -0.39 6.26
N ARG A 68 10.89 0.53 7.05
CA ARG A 68 10.47 0.22 8.43
C ARG A 68 9.45 -0.92 8.48
N ALA A 69 8.40 -0.86 7.66
CA ALA A 69 7.37 -1.89 7.64
C ALA A 69 7.92 -3.26 7.22
N THR A 70 8.91 -3.28 6.31
CA THR A 70 9.62 -4.52 5.92
C THR A 70 10.27 -5.19 7.13
N PHE A 71 11.02 -4.44 7.93
CA PHE A 71 11.69 -4.96 9.13
C PHE A 71 10.70 -5.31 10.25
N ASP A 72 9.70 -4.45 10.51
CA ASP A 72 8.67 -4.70 11.53
C ASP A 72 7.97 -6.04 11.26
N ASN A 73 7.60 -6.32 10.00
CA ASN A 73 6.97 -7.60 9.64
C ASN A 73 7.93 -8.79 9.77
N TYR A 74 9.19 -8.64 9.37
CA TYR A 74 10.18 -9.72 9.53
C TYR A 74 10.37 -10.08 11.00
N ILE A 75 10.54 -9.09 11.87
CA ILE A 75 10.74 -9.28 13.31
C ILE A 75 9.48 -9.89 13.91
N GLY A 76 8.32 -9.26 13.71
CA GLY A 76 7.06 -9.70 14.32
C GLY A 76 6.65 -11.12 13.93
N LEU A 77 6.92 -11.55 12.69
CA LEU A 77 6.68 -12.92 12.24
C LEU A 77 7.74 -13.90 12.75
N SER A 78 9.01 -13.49 12.82
CA SER A 78 10.10 -14.33 13.35
C SER A 78 9.91 -14.65 14.83
N GLU A 79 9.50 -13.66 15.63
CA GLU A 79 9.19 -13.83 17.06
C GLU A 79 8.05 -14.81 17.31
N ARG A 80 7.16 -14.99 16.33
CA ARG A 80 6.05 -15.96 16.35
C ARG A 80 6.42 -17.32 15.76
N GLY A 81 7.70 -17.56 15.49
CA GLY A 81 8.19 -18.81 14.93
C GLY A 81 7.77 -19.07 13.48
N ARG A 82 7.33 -18.05 12.73
CA ARG A 82 6.99 -18.20 11.32
C ARG A 82 8.25 -18.42 10.49
N ARG A 83 8.12 -19.19 9.40
CA ARG A 83 9.23 -19.50 8.48
C ARG A 83 9.47 -18.34 7.53
N VAL A 84 10.05 -17.26 8.06
CA VAL A 84 10.33 -16.03 7.34
C VAL A 84 11.83 -15.81 7.12
N ARG A 85 12.16 -15.23 5.97
CA ARG A 85 13.50 -14.72 5.61
C ARG A 85 13.37 -13.30 5.07
N LEU A 86 14.45 -12.54 5.17
CA LEU A 86 14.50 -11.14 4.76
C LEU A 86 15.65 -10.90 3.77
N LEU A 87 15.34 -10.25 2.65
CA LEU A 87 16.32 -9.75 1.67
C LEU A 87 16.17 -8.24 1.54
N VAL A 88 17.25 -7.50 1.82
CA VAL A 88 17.26 -6.03 1.68
C VAL A 88 18.43 -5.60 0.82
N GLY A 89 18.13 -4.95 -0.30
CA GLY A 89 19.12 -4.39 -1.23
C GLY A 89 19.13 -2.86 -1.22
N PRO A 90 20.09 -2.22 -1.91
CA PRO A 90 20.20 -0.76 -2.00
C PRO A 90 19.20 -0.16 -3.02
N TRP A 91 17.92 -0.54 -2.93
CA TRP A 91 16.87 -0.13 -3.86
C TRP A 91 15.94 0.94 -3.28
N THR A 92 15.25 1.67 -4.16
CA THR A 92 14.13 2.54 -3.82
C THR A 92 12.79 1.92 -4.21
N HIS A 93 11.68 2.48 -3.73
CA HIS A 93 10.36 1.99 -4.11
C HIS A 93 10.10 2.21 -5.60
N GLY A 94 9.80 1.14 -6.33
CA GLY A 94 9.52 1.22 -7.76
C GLY A 94 10.72 1.65 -8.62
N SER A 95 11.97 1.61 -8.13
CA SER A 95 13.13 1.97 -8.95
C SER A 95 13.24 1.09 -10.20
N VAL A 96 13.21 1.79 -11.33
CA VAL A 96 13.71 1.50 -12.70
C VAL A 96 13.85 0.01 -13.05
N LYS A 97 12.92 -0.46 -13.90
CA LYS A 97 13.15 -1.63 -14.76
C LYS A 97 14.48 -1.43 -15.52
N PRO A 98 15.47 -2.33 -15.41
CA PRO A 98 16.72 -2.25 -16.17
C PRO A 98 16.55 -2.30 -17.71
N GLU A 99 15.33 -2.50 -18.19
CA GLU A 99 15.02 -2.83 -19.57
C GLU A 99 13.87 -1.98 -20.11
N LEU A 100 14.15 -0.69 -20.26
CA LEU A 100 13.65 0.10 -21.40
C LEU A 100 14.81 0.96 -21.91
N PRO A 101 15.75 0.40 -22.68
CA PRO A 101 16.60 1.23 -23.51
C PRO A 101 15.69 1.77 -24.62
N LEU A 102 15.02 2.90 -24.40
CA LEU A 102 14.64 3.79 -25.49
C LEU A 102 15.92 4.42 -26.06
N ARG A 103 16.84 3.59 -26.56
CA ARG A 103 17.82 3.99 -27.54
C ARG A 103 17.15 3.83 -28.90
N ARG A 104 16.29 4.79 -29.25
CA ARG A 104 16.11 5.13 -30.66
C ARG A 104 17.45 5.70 -31.12
N ARG A 105 18.31 4.84 -31.67
CA ARG A 105 19.44 5.30 -32.48
C ARG A 105 18.82 5.77 -33.80
N CYS A 106 19.02 7.04 -34.13
CA CYS A 106 19.07 7.47 -35.53
C CYS A 106 20.29 6.83 -36.20
#